data_AF-A0A2N7VBW9-F1
#
_entry.id   AF-A0A2N7VBW9-F1
#
_cell.length_a   1.000
_cell.length_b   1.000
_cell.length_c   1.000
_cell.angle_alpha   90.00
_cell.angle_beta   90.00
_cell.angle_gamma   90.00
#
_symmetry.space_group_name_H-M   'P 1'
#
loop_
_entity.id
_entity.type
_entity.pdbx_description
1 polymer ?
#
loop_
_entity_poly.entity_id
_entity_poly.type
_entity_poly.pdbx_seq_one_letter_code
_entity_poly.pdbx_strand_id
1 'polypeptide(L)'
;MLYKKESHYLATVTAMTGIYVFFMHYVFNVAWADSSRWLQIINAGQHAIPALRRLHDHAIAIYTNYWGAFYTGFWMMSPIHWLFGVLGVPFLDAKRRTALVDNISMKRLVLMFAIFSSMSIMLYEIPMLDAMGIYSQTSSSFLILCVTWWLVALSMYYQGQLSRVLWVKVVTKYTARRG
;
A
#
# COMPACT_ATOMS: atom_id res chain seq x y z
N MET A 1 -0.19 10.66 -19.51
CA MET A 1 -0.53 9.44 -18.75
C MET A 1 0.54 8.39 -19.04
N LEU A 2 1.01 7.65 -18.03
CA LEU A 2 2.18 6.75 -18.12
C LEU A 2 1.88 5.46 -18.91
N TYR A 3 0.69 4.87 -18.73
CA TYR A 3 0.27 3.67 -19.46
C TYR A 3 -1.12 3.81 -20.08
N LYS A 4 -1.42 2.94 -21.05
CA LYS A 4 -2.70 2.85 -21.76
C LYS A 4 -3.61 1.70 -21.30
N LYS A 5 -3.16 0.87 -20.36
CA LYS A 5 -3.89 -0.29 -19.82
C LYS A 5 -3.80 -0.30 -18.30
N GLU A 6 -4.90 -0.57 -17.59
CA GLU A 6 -4.88 -0.67 -16.13
C GLU A 6 -3.93 -1.77 -15.64
N SER A 7 -3.86 -2.89 -16.36
CA SER A 7 -2.98 -4.01 -16.03
C SER A 7 -1.50 -3.62 -15.97
N HIS A 8 -1.07 -2.58 -16.70
CA HIS A 8 0.30 -2.10 -16.64
C HIS A 8 0.57 -1.31 -15.36
N TYR A 9 -0.39 -0.52 -14.87
CA TYR A 9 -0.29 0.14 -13.56
C TYR A 9 -0.22 -0.90 -12.43
N LEU A 10 -1.09 -1.93 -12.48
CA LEU A 10 -1.07 -3.03 -11.52
C LEU A 10 0.25 -3.80 -11.58
N ALA A 11 0.73 -4.17 -12.78
CA ALA A 11 2.00 -4.85 -12.95
C ALA A 11 3.18 -4.02 -12.42
N THR A 12 3.13 -2.70 -12.57
CA THR A 12 4.17 -1.80 -12.03
C THR A 12 4.15 -1.79 -10.51
N VAL A 13 2.97 -1.73 -9.87
CA VAL A 13 2.86 -1.86 -8.40
C VAL A 13 3.44 -3.19 -7.92
N THR A 14 3.07 -4.30 -8.58
CA THR A 14 3.57 -5.63 -8.24
C THR A 14 5.08 -5.74 -8.42
N ALA A 15 5.60 -5.24 -9.54
CA ALA A 15 7.03 -5.25 -9.84
C ALA A 15 7.83 -4.38 -8.85
N MET A 16 7.37 -3.15 -8.57
CA MET A 16 8.00 -2.25 -7.60
C MET A 16 8.08 -2.90 -6.22
N THR A 17 6.98 -3.50 -5.77
CA THR A 17 6.95 -4.20 -4.47
C THR A 17 7.90 -5.40 -4.46
N GLY A 18 7.89 -6.22 -5.51
CA GLY A 18 8.77 -7.39 -5.61
C GLY A 18 10.25 -7.00 -5.65
N ILE A 19 10.61 -5.99 -6.44
CA ILE A 19 11.98 -5.44 -6.51
C ILE A 19 12.39 -4.88 -5.15
N TYR A 20 11.49 -4.16 -4.47
CA TYR A 20 11.77 -3.62 -3.14
C TYR A 20 12.04 -4.71 -2.11
N VAL A 21 11.17 -5.72 -2.01
CA VAL A 21 11.35 -6.84 -1.08
C VAL A 21 12.62 -7.60 -1.42
N PHE A 22 12.90 -7.85 -2.70
CA PHE A 22 14.14 -8.49 -3.15
C PHE A 22 15.37 -7.70 -2.73
N PHE A 23 15.37 -6.40 -2.99
CA PHE A 23 16.48 -5.51 -2.62
C PHE A 23 16.69 -5.52 -1.12
N MET A 24 15.65 -5.30 -0.32
CA MET A 24 15.75 -5.29 1.14
C MET A 24 16.21 -6.63 1.70
N HIS A 25 15.73 -7.75 1.14
CA HIS A 25 16.02 -9.07 1.67
C HIS A 25 17.41 -9.61 1.28
N TYR A 26 17.88 -9.36 0.05
CA TYR A 26 19.11 -9.96 -0.47
C TYR A 26 20.26 -8.99 -0.72
N VAL A 27 19.97 -7.71 -0.96
CA VAL A 27 20.98 -6.73 -1.40
C VAL A 27 21.29 -5.72 -0.29
N PHE A 28 20.30 -5.34 0.50
CA PHE A 28 20.46 -4.36 1.55
C PHE A 28 21.30 -4.94 2.69
N ASN A 29 22.49 -4.37 2.90
CA ASN A 29 23.32 -4.76 4.02
C ASN A 29 22.72 -4.22 5.32
N VAL A 30 22.43 -5.12 6.27
CA VAL A 30 21.85 -4.80 7.58
C VAL A 30 22.63 -3.69 8.29
N ALA A 31 23.96 -3.68 8.21
CA ALA A 31 24.82 -2.67 8.84
C ALA A 31 24.62 -1.26 8.25
N TRP A 32 24.06 -1.13 7.04
CA TRP A 32 23.72 0.18 6.49
C TRP A 32 22.63 0.87 7.30
N ALA A 33 21.68 0.11 7.86
CA ALA A 33 20.62 0.67 8.68
C ALA A 33 21.13 1.36 9.95
N ASP A 34 22.32 0.98 10.42
CA ASP A 34 22.98 1.56 11.60
C ASP A 34 23.82 2.81 11.26
N SER A 35 23.95 3.15 9.98
CA SER A 35 24.66 4.37 9.58
C SER A 35 23.87 5.62 9.98
N SER A 36 24.59 6.71 10.28
CA SER A 36 23.99 7.99 10.70
C SER A 36 22.93 8.51 9.71
N ARG A 37 23.15 8.31 8.40
CA ARG A 37 22.20 8.71 7.35
C ARG A 37 20.90 7.91 7.41
N TRP A 38 20.99 6.59 7.58
CA TRP A 38 19.79 5.75 7.66
C TRP A 38 19.03 5.99 8.95
N LEU A 39 19.72 6.18 10.08
CA LEU A 39 19.07 6.54 11.34
C LEU A 39 18.29 7.86 11.22
N GLN A 40 18.80 8.86 10.49
CA GLN A 40 18.05 10.09 10.21
C GLN A 40 16.77 9.82 9.41
N ILE A 41 16.84 8.96 8.38
CA ILE A 41 15.68 8.59 7.57
C ILE A 41 14.64 7.84 8.42
N ILE A 42 15.08 6.85 9.21
CA ILE A 42 14.22 6.07 10.11
C ILE A 42 13.53 7.00 11.11
N ASN A 43 14.31 7.87 11.77
CA ASN A 43 13.77 8.82 12.74
C ASN A 43 12.76 9.77 12.08
N ALA A 44 13.05 10.29 10.89
CA ALA A 44 12.11 11.13 10.16
C ALA A 44 10.81 10.37 9.82
N GLY A 45 10.92 9.11 9.38
CA GLY A 45 9.79 8.22 9.15
C GLY A 45 8.95 8.00 10.41
N GLN A 46 9.58 7.68 11.54
CA GLN A 46 8.90 7.51 12.82
C GLN A 46 8.18 8.78 13.28
N HIS A 47 8.78 9.97 13.10
CA HIS A 47 8.14 11.23 13.48
C HIS A 47 6.93 11.56 12.58
N ALA A 48 7.04 11.28 11.29
CA ALA A 48 5.97 11.55 10.33
C ALA A 48 4.81 10.54 10.41
N ILE A 49 5.09 9.31 10.86
CA ILE A 49 4.17 8.18 10.74
C ILE A 49 3.93 7.57 12.12
N PRO A 50 2.79 7.88 12.76
CA PRO A 50 2.45 7.37 14.09
C PRO A 50 2.53 5.83 14.20
N ALA A 51 2.20 5.11 13.12
CA ALA A 51 2.33 3.67 13.04
C ALA A 51 3.78 3.19 13.22
N LEU A 52 4.75 3.83 12.54
CA LEU A 52 6.17 3.48 12.64
C LEU A 52 6.76 3.81 14.02
N ARG A 53 6.28 4.90 14.62
CA ARG A 53 6.64 5.25 15.99
C ARG A 53 6.11 4.24 17.00
N ARG A 54 4.85 3.81 16.87
CA ARG A 54 4.28 2.77 17.76
C ARG A 54 5.01 1.44 17.63
N LEU A 55 5.37 1.06 16.40
CA LEU A 55 6.22 -0.08 16.06
C LEU A 55 7.55 -0.08 16.85
N HIS A 56 8.18 1.10 16.96
CA HIS A 56 9.40 1.29 17.74
C HIS A 56 9.13 1.31 19.25
N ASP A 57 8.15 2.11 19.71
CA ASP A 57 7.93 2.43 21.11
C ASP A 57 7.27 1.29 21.92
N HIS A 58 6.46 0.43 21.27
CA HIS A 58 5.58 -0.53 21.97
C HIS A 58 5.97 -2.01 21.77
N ALA A 59 7.26 -2.28 21.62
CA ALA A 59 7.84 -3.61 21.77
C ALA A 59 7.30 -4.66 20.79
N ILE A 60 7.91 -4.70 19.60
CA ILE A 60 8.16 -5.99 18.97
C ILE A 60 9.59 -6.35 19.31
N ALA A 61 9.82 -7.51 19.92
CA ALA A 61 11.17 -8.05 20.12
C ALA A 61 11.99 -8.18 18.81
N ILE A 62 11.33 -8.00 17.66
CA ILE A 62 11.87 -8.13 16.30
C ILE A 62 12.24 -6.76 15.70
N TYR A 63 11.84 -5.62 16.30
CA TYR A 63 12.12 -4.31 15.70
C TYR A 63 13.62 -3.98 15.78
N THR A 64 14.27 -3.91 14.61
CA THR A 64 15.66 -3.51 14.44
C THR A 64 15.74 -2.29 13.50
N ASN A 65 16.88 -1.60 13.45
CA ASN A 65 17.09 -0.52 12.49
C ASN A 65 16.86 -0.97 11.04
N TYR A 66 17.20 -2.23 10.71
CA TYR A 66 16.87 -2.82 9.42
C TYR A 66 15.37 -2.80 9.13
N TRP A 67 14.53 -3.26 10.08
CA TRP A 67 13.08 -3.19 9.91
C TRP A 67 12.60 -1.75 9.90
N GLY A 68 13.17 -0.85 10.71
CA GLY A 68 12.90 0.58 10.63
C GLY A 68 13.13 1.15 9.22
N ALA A 69 14.25 0.80 8.59
CA ALA A 69 14.55 1.17 7.21
C ALA A 69 13.56 0.54 6.22
N PHE A 70 13.24 -0.75 6.40
CA PHE A 70 12.28 -1.48 5.58
C PHE A 70 10.89 -0.82 5.60
N TYR A 71 10.35 -0.57 6.79
CA TYR A 71 9.02 0.01 6.92
C TYR A 71 8.99 1.45 6.40
N THR A 72 10.03 2.25 6.70
CA THR A 72 10.13 3.64 6.24
C THR A 72 10.21 3.71 4.71
N GLY A 73 11.10 2.93 4.10
CA GLY A 73 11.28 2.90 2.65
C GLY A 73 10.00 2.47 1.92
N PHE A 74 9.31 1.46 2.43
CA PHE A 74 8.05 1.00 1.85
C PHE A 74 6.94 2.05 1.99
N TRP A 75 6.88 2.72 3.15
CA TRP A 75 5.92 3.80 3.36
C TRP A 75 6.14 4.96 2.38
N MET A 76 7.40 5.34 2.10
CA MET A 76 7.70 6.37 1.11
C MET A 76 7.20 6.02 -0.31
N MET A 77 7.08 4.74 -0.65
CA MET A 77 6.51 4.30 -1.92
C MET A 77 4.97 4.24 -1.93
N SER A 78 4.34 4.28 -0.76
CA SER A 78 2.89 4.10 -0.61
C SER A 78 2.03 5.09 -1.40
N PRO A 79 2.36 6.40 -1.44
CA PRO A 79 1.64 7.35 -2.28
C PRO A 79 1.67 6.97 -3.76
N ILE A 80 2.75 6.31 -4.23
CA ILE A 80 2.89 5.87 -5.63
C ILE A 80 1.93 4.72 -5.91
N HIS A 81 1.85 3.72 -5.01
CA HIS A 81 0.91 2.60 -5.14
C HIS A 81 -0.54 3.10 -5.23
N TRP A 82 -0.92 4.02 -4.34
CA TRP A 82 -2.24 4.64 -4.33
C TRP A 82 -2.50 5.45 -5.62
N LEU A 83 -1.53 6.27 -6.04
CA LEU A 83 -1.64 7.09 -7.25
C LEU A 83 -1.81 6.23 -8.51
N PHE A 84 -1.09 5.12 -8.62
CA PHE A 84 -1.28 4.18 -9.74
C PHE A 84 -2.67 3.55 -9.73
N GLY A 85 -3.26 3.33 -8.56
CA GLY A 85 -4.66 2.98 -8.42
C GLY A 85 -5.58 4.02 -9.04
N VAL A 86 -5.42 5.29 -8.65
CA VAL A 86 -6.20 6.42 -9.17
C VAL A 86 -6.06 6.56 -10.69
N LEU A 87 -4.82 6.52 -11.18
CA LEU A 87 -4.50 6.70 -12.61
C LEU A 87 -4.93 5.50 -13.47
N GLY A 88 -5.09 4.32 -12.87
CA GLY A 88 -5.52 3.10 -13.58
C GLY A 88 -7.00 3.08 -13.93
N VAL A 89 -7.87 3.76 -13.17
CA VAL A 89 -9.34 3.68 -13.34
C VAL A 89 -9.85 4.03 -14.75
N PRO A 90 -9.35 5.08 -15.44
CA PRO A 90 -9.77 5.37 -16.81
C PRO A 90 -9.47 4.26 -17.83
N PHE A 91 -8.55 3.35 -17.49
CA PHE A 91 -8.07 2.27 -18.36
C PHE A 91 -8.55 0.88 -17.93
N LEU A 92 -9.57 0.81 -17.07
CA LEU A 92 -10.23 -0.45 -16.74
C LEU A 92 -10.82 -1.06 -18.01
N ASP A 93 -10.73 -2.39 -18.13
CA ASP A 93 -11.44 -3.11 -19.19
C ASP A 93 -12.96 -2.91 -19.08
N ALA A 94 -13.69 -3.18 -20.16
CA ALA A 94 -15.13 -2.94 -20.23
C ALA A 94 -15.91 -3.65 -19.11
N LYS A 95 -15.53 -4.88 -18.75
CA LYS A 95 -16.21 -5.67 -17.72
C LYS A 95 -16.01 -5.04 -16.33
N ARG A 96 -14.78 -4.70 -15.98
CA ARG A 96 -14.44 -4.06 -14.70
C ARG A 96 -14.98 -2.65 -14.60
N ARG A 97 -14.97 -1.88 -15.70
CA ARG A 97 -15.58 -0.55 -15.74
C ARG A 97 -17.07 -0.62 -15.46
N THR A 98 -17.80 -1.49 -16.14
CA THR A 98 -19.24 -1.67 -15.92
C THR A 98 -19.53 -2.08 -14.47
N ALA A 99 -18.76 -3.02 -13.91
CA ALA A 99 -18.95 -3.47 -12.54
C ALA A 99 -18.61 -2.40 -11.49
N LEU A 100 -17.47 -1.72 -11.64
CA LEU A 100 -16.88 -0.85 -10.61
C LEU A 100 -17.29 0.62 -10.76
N VAL A 101 -17.54 1.11 -11.97
CA VAL A 101 -17.88 2.53 -12.22
C VAL A 101 -19.37 2.69 -12.41
N ASP A 102 -19.97 1.89 -13.29
CA ASP A 102 -21.34 2.12 -13.72
C ASP A 102 -22.33 1.51 -12.72
N ASN A 103 -22.18 0.22 -12.40
CA ASN A 103 -23.17 -0.55 -11.64
C ASN A 103 -22.97 -0.57 -10.12
N ILE A 104 -21.78 -0.21 -9.61
CA ILE A 104 -21.58 -0.24 -8.15
C ILE A 104 -22.47 0.82 -7.47
N SER A 105 -23.17 0.40 -6.41
CA SER A 105 -23.94 1.33 -5.58
C SER A 105 -23.01 2.16 -4.70
N MET A 106 -23.42 3.39 -4.36
CA MET A 106 -22.60 4.26 -3.51
C MET A 106 -22.31 3.63 -2.13
N LYS A 107 -23.29 2.92 -1.56
CA LYS A 107 -23.11 2.20 -0.28
C LYS A 107 -22.04 1.12 -0.37
N ARG A 108 -22.08 0.29 -1.43
CA ARG A 108 -21.06 -0.76 -1.65
C ARG A 108 -19.68 -0.15 -1.89
N LEU A 109 -19.61 0.94 -2.65
CA LEU A 109 -18.36 1.64 -2.94
C LEU A 109 -17.72 2.22 -1.68
N VAL A 110 -18.50 2.90 -0.82
CA VAL A 110 -18.03 3.42 0.47
C VAL A 110 -17.60 2.28 1.40
N LEU A 111 -18.37 1.18 1.46
CA LEU A 111 -18.01 0.01 2.25
C LEU A 111 -16.69 -0.61 1.80
N MET A 112 -16.51 -0.82 0.48
CA MET A 112 -15.26 -1.32 -0.08
C MET A 112 -14.10 -0.37 0.23
N PHE A 113 -14.30 0.93 0.06
CA PHE A 113 -13.27 1.93 0.38
C PHE A 113 -12.88 1.87 1.86
N ALA A 114 -13.85 1.75 2.77
CA ALA A 114 -13.61 1.58 4.19
C ALA A 114 -12.84 0.28 4.48
N ILE A 115 -13.22 -0.85 3.87
CA ILE A 115 -12.51 -2.13 4.02
C ILE A 115 -11.05 -2.00 3.56
N PHE A 116 -10.79 -1.46 2.37
CA PHE A 116 -9.44 -1.31 1.86
C PHE A 116 -8.61 -0.28 2.64
N SER A 117 -9.25 0.75 3.19
CA SER A 117 -8.59 1.69 4.11
C SER A 117 -8.24 1.01 5.44
N SER A 118 -9.17 0.26 6.03
CA SER A 118 -8.91 -0.52 7.24
C SER A 118 -7.85 -1.59 7.02
N MET A 119 -7.85 -2.29 5.88
CA MET A 119 -6.78 -3.22 5.52
C MET A 119 -5.44 -2.48 5.38
N SER A 120 -5.41 -1.34 4.67
CA SER A 120 -4.18 -0.55 4.56
C SER A 120 -3.68 -0.06 5.93
N ILE A 121 -4.56 0.21 6.88
CA ILE A 121 -4.16 0.61 8.24
C ILE A 121 -3.74 -0.62 9.05
N MET A 122 -4.52 -1.69 9.09
CA MET A 122 -4.23 -2.91 9.85
C MET A 122 -2.96 -3.60 9.38
N LEU A 123 -2.75 -3.69 8.06
CA LEU A 123 -1.53 -4.22 7.47
C LEU A 123 -0.31 -3.27 7.65
N TYR A 124 -0.44 -2.13 8.31
CA TYR A 124 0.70 -1.27 8.70
C TYR A 124 0.87 -1.16 10.20
N GLU A 125 -0.24 -1.09 10.92
CA GLU A 125 -0.30 -0.87 12.36
C GLU A 125 -0.32 -2.17 13.16
N ILE A 126 -0.52 -3.31 12.51
CA ILE A 126 -0.48 -4.63 13.15
C ILE A 126 0.68 -5.44 12.57
N PRO A 127 1.91 -5.10 12.96
CA PRO A 127 3.06 -5.99 12.85
C PRO A 127 2.96 -7.20 13.82
N MET A 128 1.83 -7.33 14.54
CA MET A 128 1.59 -8.25 15.64
C MET A 128 0.78 -9.50 15.29
N LEU A 129 0.46 -9.72 14.02
CA LEU A 129 -0.16 -10.98 13.62
C LEU A 129 0.92 -11.89 13.03
N ASP A 130 1.74 -12.47 13.91
CA ASP A 130 2.27 -13.82 13.69
C ASP A 130 1.12 -14.87 13.66
N ALA A 131 -0.12 -14.39 13.74
CA ALA A 131 -1.33 -15.14 13.52
C ALA A 131 -1.38 -15.61 12.06
N MET A 132 -1.20 -16.93 11.92
CA MET A 132 -1.61 -17.76 10.78
C MET A 132 -0.54 -18.16 9.75
N GLY A 133 0.76 -18.02 10.02
CA GLY A 133 1.85 -18.70 9.26
C GLY A 133 1.99 -18.37 7.76
N ILE A 134 1.03 -17.64 7.17
CA ILE A 134 0.94 -17.25 5.76
C ILE A 134 1.17 -15.74 5.60
N TYR A 135 0.99 -14.98 6.68
CA TYR A 135 1.18 -13.54 6.73
C TYR A 135 2.14 -13.21 7.87
N SER A 136 3.29 -12.60 7.53
CA SER A 136 4.25 -12.12 8.53
C SER A 136 5.13 -11.05 7.89
N GLN A 137 4.99 -9.83 8.40
CA GLN A 137 5.65 -8.64 7.86
C GLN A 137 7.17 -8.63 8.10
N THR A 138 7.61 -9.43 9.07
CA THR A 138 9.01 -9.57 9.50
C THR A 138 9.54 -10.99 9.29
N SER A 139 8.91 -11.79 8.42
CA SER A 139 9.33 -13.16 8.16
C SER A 139 10.76 -13.22 7.60
N SER A 140 11.52 -14.25 7.98
CA SER A 140 12.79 -14.59 7.31
C SER A 140 12.58 -15.26 5.95
N SER A 141 11.36 -15.69 5.62
CA SER A 141 11.03 -16.25 4.31
C SER A 141 10.76 -15.13 3.31
N PHE A 142 11.58 -15.05 2.26
CA PHE A 142 11.37 -14.13 1.13
C PHE A 142 9.97 -14.25 0.52
N LEU A 143 9.44 -15.47 0.39
CA LEU A 143 8.11 -15.69 -0.18
C LEU A 143 7.01 -15.11 0.71
N ILE A 144 7.09 -15.32 2.02
CA ILE A 144 6.11 -14.79 2.98
C ILE A 144 6.18 -13.25 3.00
N LEU A 145 7.39 -12.68 2.96
CA LEU A 145 7.57 -11.24 2.84
C LEU A 145 6.94 -10.70 1.54
N CYS A 146 7.22 -11.29 0.39
CA CYS A 146 6.65 -10.87 -0.89
C CYS A 146 5.12 -10.87 -0.86
N VAL A 147 4.50 -11.96 -0.40
CA VAL A 147 3.04 -12.07 -0.29
C VAL A 147 2.49 -11.00 0.64
N THR A 148 3.09 -10.85 1.81
CA THR A 148 2.68 -9.88 2.83
C THR A 148 2.71 -8.45 2.29
N TRP A 149 3.82 -8.05 1.68
CA TRP A 149 4.02 -6.69 1.20
C TRP A 149 3.26 -6.41 -0.11
N TRP A 150 3.01 -7.42 -0.94
CA TRP A 150 2.06 -7.30 -2.05
C TRP A 150 0.64 -7.06 -1.56
N LEU A 151 0.16 -7.75 -0.53
CA LEU A 151 -1.18 -7.49 0.02
C LEU A 151 -1.30 -6.03 0.49
N VAL A 152 -0.25 -5.51 1.11
CA VAL A 152 -0.18 -4.11 1.53
C VAL A 152 -0.25 -3.18 0.31
N ALA A 153 0.63 -3.35 -0.68
CA ALA A 153 0.66 -2.51 -1.88
C ALA A 153 -0.65 -2.55 -2.68
N LEU A 154 -1.21 -3.75 -2.85
CA LEU A 154 -2.48 -3.98 -3.54
C LEU A 154 -3.64 -3.34 -2.78
N SER A 155 -3.63 -3.38 -1.46
CA SER A 155 -4.68 -2.73 -0.66
C SER A 155 -4.74 -1.22 -0.93
N MET A 156 -3.58 -0.56 -1.01
CA MET A 156 -3.48 0.85 -1.37
C MET A 156 -3.85 1.14 -2.81
N TYR A 157 -3.42 0.28 -3.73
CA TYR A 157 -3.75 0.39 -5.15
C TYR A 157 -5.27 0.36 -5.34
N TYR A 158 -5.97 -0.62 -4.76
CA TYR A 158 -7.42 -0.72 -4.84
C TYR A 158 -8.12 0.39 -4.06
N GLN A 159 -7.58 0.85 -2.93
CA GLN A 159 -8.06 2.04 -2.23
C GLN A 159 -8.01 3.28 -3.16
N GLY A 160 -6.92 3.46 -3.91
CA GLY A 160 -6.78 4.51 -4.92
C GLY A 160 -7.80 4.40 -6.04
N GLN A 161 -8.04 3.19 -6.56
CA GLN A 161 -9.10 2.96 -7.54
C GLN A 161 -10.47 3.39 -7.02
N LEU A 162 -10.84 2.93 -5.82
CA LEU A 162 -12.13 3.24 -5.20
C LEU A 162 -12.28 4.75 -4.92
N SER A 163 -11.20 5.42 -4.52
CA SER A 163 -11.17 6.88 -4.34
C SER A 163 -11.53 7.61 -5.63
N ARG A 164 -10.95 7.19 -6.76
CA ARG A 164 -11.24 7.80 -8.06
C ARG A 164 -12.67 7.53 -8.53
N VAL A 165 -13.18 6.33 -8.29
CA VAL A 165 -14.59 5.99 -8.60
C VAL A 165 -15.55 6.81 -7.75
N LEU A 166 -15.27 6.97 -6.46
CA LEU A 166 -16.04 7.84 -5.56
C LEU A 166 -16.09 9.27 -6.10
N TRP A 167 -14.93 9.83 -6.46
CA TRP A 167 -14.83 11.15 -7.07
C TRP A 167 -15.71 11.28 -8.32
N VAL A 168 -15.59 10.35 -9.27
CA VAL A 168 -16.40 10.35 -10.51
C VAL A 168 -17.89 10.34 -10.19
N LYS A 169 -18.35 9.45 -9.31
CA LYS A 169 -19.78 9.36 -8.97
C LYS A 169 -20.30 10.61 -8.25
N VAL A 170 -19.50 11.24 -7.38
CA VAL A 170 -19.88 12.48 -6.70
C VAL A 170 -19.99 13.63 -7.68
N VAL A 171 -18.99 13.80 -8.56
CA VAL A 171 -18.98 14.86 -9.58
C VAL A 171 -20.14 14.70 -10.56
N THR A 172 -20.38 13.51 -11.09
CA THR A 172 -21.49 13.26 -12.03
C THR A 172 -22.87 13.53 -11.40
N LYS A 173 -23.07 13.15 -10.13
CA LYS A 173 -24.31 13.47 -9.41
C LYS A 173 -24.49 14.97 -9.19
N TYR A 174 -23.40 15.69 -8.97
CA TYR A 174 -23.43 17.13 -8.73
C TYR A 174 -23.77 17.90 -10.01
N THR A 175 -23.16 17.54 -11.14
CA THR A 175 -23.45 18.16 -12.44
C THR A 175 -24.88 17.89 -12.90
N ALA A 176 -25.40 16.68 -12.68
CA ALA A 176 -26.77 16.32 -13.04
C ALA A 176 -27.87 17.03 -12.23
N ARG A 177 -27.52 17.66 -11.09
CA ARG A 177 -28.47 18.44 -10.26
C ARG A 177 -28.52 19.92 -10.63
N ARG A 178 -27.60 20.39 -11.49
CA ARG A 178 -27.42 21.79 -11.86
C ARG A 178 -27.88 22.13 -13.29
N GLY A 179 -28.19 21.12 -14.10
CA GLY A 179 -28.79 21.27 -15.43
C GLY A 179 -30.24 20.80 -15.39
#